data_AF-A0A9D4ETP3-F1
#
_entry.id   AF-A0A9D4ETP3-F1
#
_cell.length_a   1.000
_cell.length_b   1.000
_cell.length_c   1.000
_cell.angle_alpha   90.00
_cell.angle_beta   90.00
_cell.angle_gamma   90.00
#
_symmetry.space_group_name_H-M   'P 1'
#
loop_
_entity.id
_entity.type
_entity.pdbx_description
1 polymer ?
#
loop_
_entity_poly.entity_id
_entity_poly.type
_entity_poly.pdbx_seq_one_letter_code
_entity_poly.pdbx_strand_id
1 'polypeptide(L)'
;MRLNIRDRDFPLGDVNALNIVDAIGASRKTVLLVSKHFIKNKWCKFEMNIAIMEGIKTNRQVCIIVYLEDIPLRFLPKEISKLLQDAIVLDFPKENPCSQNVFWACLANSISE
;
A
#
# COMPACT_ATOMS: atom_id res chain seq x y z
N MET A 1 -16.57 -3.61 5.48
CA MET A 1 -15.34 -3.32 4.67
C MET A 1 -15.12 -4.51 3.73
N ARG A 2 -14.85 -4.27 2.44
CA ARG A 2 -14.46 -5.32 1.49
C ARG A 2 -12.99 -5.10 1.15
N LEU A 3 -12.18 -6.14 1.24
CA LEU A 3 -10.75 -6.10 0.93
C LEU A 3 -10.51 -6.83 -0.38
N ASN A 4 -9.69 -6.24 -1.25
CA ASN A 4 -9.14 -6.91 -2.42
C ASN A 4 -7.66 -7.20 -2.14
N ILE A 5 -7.30 -8.49 -2.07
CA ILE A 5 -5.96 -8.97 -1.76
C ILE A 5 -5.46 -9.76 -2.97
N ARG A 6 -4.34 -9.32 -3.57
CA ARG A 6 -3.77 -9.92 -4.78
C ARG A 6 -3.66 -11.44 -4.72
N ASP A 7 -3.10 -11.98 -3.66
CA ASP A 7 -2.85 -13.44 -3.55
C ASP A 7 -4.12 -14.26 -3.22
N ARG A 8 -5.26 -13.61 -2.92
CA ARG A 8 -6.52 -14.27 -2.54
C ARG A 8 -7.62 -14.10 -3.59
N ASP A 9 -7.78 -12.88 -4.09
CA ASP A 9 -8.96 -12.48 -4.86
C ASP A 9 -8.72 -12.45 -6.37
N PHE A 10 -7.47 -12.59 -6.82
CA PHE A 10 -7.15 -12.60 -8.23
C PHE A 10 -7.41 -14.00 -8.83
N PRO A 11 -7.92 -14.09 -10.07
CA PRO A 11 -8.14 -15.36 -10.74
C PRO A 11 -6.84 -16.19 -10.82
N LEU A 12 -6.96 -17.49 -10.56
CA LEU A 12 -5.83 -18.43 -10.68
C LEU A 12 -5.30 -18.44 -12.12
N GLY A 13 -4.01 -18.19 -12.27
CA GLY A 13 -3.33 -18.14 -13.57
C GLY A 13 -3.29 -16.75 -14.22
N ASP A 14 -3.91 -15.73 -13.62
CA ASP A 14 -4.09 -14.42 -14.25
C ASP A 14 -3.74 -13.25 -13.31
N VAL A 15 -2.53 -13.26 -12.73
CA VAL A 15 -1.97 -12.03 -12.13
C VAL A 15 -1.42 -11.17 -13.27
N ASN A 16 -2.33 -10.59 -14.04
CA ASN A 16 -1.99 -9.67 -15.10
C ASN A 16 -2.04 -8.22 -14.60
N ALA A 17 -1.39 -7.33 -15.34
CA ALA A 17 -1.33 -5.91 -15.01
C ALA A 17 -2.71 -5.24 -14.92
N LEU A 18 -3.69 -5.72 -15.71
CA LEU A 18 -5.04 -5.16 -15.77
C LEU A 18 -5.81 -5.42 -14.47
N ASN A 19 -5.72 -6.62 -13.91
CA ASN A 19 -6.39 -6.96 -12.65
C ASN A 19 -5.92 -6.05 -11.49
N ILE A 20 -4.66 -5.63 -11.50
CA ILE A 20 -4.13 -4.67 -10.52
C ILE A 20 -4.70 -3.28 -10.75
N VAL A 21 -4.71 -2.81 -12.00
CA VAL A 21 -5.27 -1.52 -12.39
C VAL A 21 -6.75 -1.44 -12.01
N ASP A 22 -7.52 -2.49 -12.31
CA ASP A 22 -8.94 -2.57 -12.01
C ASP A 22 -9.19 -2.66 -10.50
N ALA A 23 -8.41 -3.48 -9.78
CA ALA A 23 -8.54 -3.60 -8.33
C ALA A 23 -8.23 -2.26 -7.62
N ILE A 24 -7.17 -1.56 -8.05
CA ILE A 24 -6.80 -0.25 -7.50
C ILE A 24 -7.86 0.80 -7.86
N GLY A 25 -8.29 0.87 -9.12
CA GLY A 25 -9.29 1.84 -9.58
C GLY A 25 -10.69 1.62 -8.98
N ALA A 26 -11.03 0.39 -8.63
CA ALA A 26 -12.27 0.05 -7.93
C ALA A 26 -12.19 0.23 -6.40
N SER A 27 -10.99 0.47 -5.85
CA SER A 27 -10.77 0.60 -4.41
C SER A 27 -10.82 2.06 -3.96
N ARG A 28 -11.41 2.32 -2.79
CA ARG A 28 -11.41 3.66 -2.18
C ARG A 28 -10.03 4.08 -1.68
N LYS A 29 -9.32 3.11 -1.11
CA LYS A 29 -7.97 3.24 -0.57
C LYS A 29 -7.17 2.01 -0.99
N THR A 30 -5.88 2.21 -1.25
CA THR A 30 -4.89 1.18 -1.55
C THR A 30 -3.87 1.15 -0.43
N VAL A 31 -3.73 0.01 0.25
CA VAL A 31 -2.77 -0.18 1.35
C VAL A 31 -1.53 -0.88 0.80
N LEU A 32 -0.37 -0.23 0.92
CA LEU A 32 0.92 -0.77 0.51
C LEU A 32 1.70 -1.24 1.74
N LEU A 33 1.96 -2.54 1.80
CA LEU A 33 2.74 -3.16 2.87
C LEU A 33 4.22 -3.16 2.49
N VAL A 34 4.96 -2.16 2.95
CA VAL A 34 6.36 -1.96 2.58
C VAL A 34 7.27 -2.80 3.49
N SER A 35 8.03 -3.67 2.85
CA SER A 35 9.09 -4.50 3.44
C SER A 35 10.32 -4.49 2.51
N LYS A 36 11.45 -5.03 2.98
CA LYS A 36 12.63 -5.30 2.16
C LYS A 36 12.30 -6.21 0.98
N HIS A 37 11.37 -7.15 1.14
CA HIS A 37 10.91 -8.00 0.03
C HIS A 37 10.11 -7.20 -0.99
N PHE A 38 9.19 -6.35 -0.54
CA PHE A 38 8.40 -5.46 -1.39
C PHE A 38 9.31 -4.62 -2.29
N ILE A 39 10.36 -4.01 -1.73
CA ILE A 39 11.27 -3.13 -2.47
C ILE A 39 12.08 -3.87 -3.54
N LYS A 40 12.46 -5.13 -3.28
CA LYS A 40 13.25 -5.94 -4.22
C LYS A 40 12.40 -6.54 -5.34
N ASN A 41 11.09 -6.64 -5.14
CA ASN A 41 10.18 -7.26 -6.10
C ASN A 41 9.79 -6.26 -7.20
N LYS A 42 10.16 -6.58 -8.46
CA LYS A 42 9.82 -5.75 -9.64
C LYS A 42 8.31 -5.56 -9.80
N TRP A 43 7.52 -6.54 -9.38
CA TRP A 43 6.06 -6.48 -9.45
C TRP A 43 5.49 -5.46 -8.46
N CYS A 44 6.04 -5.39 -7.26
CA CYS A 44 5.66 -4.38 -6.26
C CYS A 44 5.97 -2.96 -6.73
N LYS A 45 7.03 -2.77 -7.53
CA LYS A 45 7.29 -1.47 -8.19
C LYS A 45 6.20 -1.10 -9.19
N PHE A 46 5.71 -2.07 -9.97
CA PHE A 46 4.59 -1.86 -10.89
C PHE A 46 3.31 -1.48 -10.14
N GLU A 47 2.90 -2.28 -9.16
CA GLU A 47 1.73 -2.02 -8.30
C GLU A 47 1.75 -0.62 -7.68
N MET A 48 2.91 -0.24 -7.14
CA MET A 48 3.11 1.07 -6.54
C MET A 48 2.94 2.22 -7.54
N ASN A 49 3.46 2.07 -8.77
CA ASN A 49 3.28 3.08 -9.81
C ASN A 49 1.81 3.25 -10.19
N ILE A 50 1.04 2.16 -10.25
CA ILE A 50 -0.41 2.23 -10.50
C ILE A 50 -1.12 2.96 -9.36
N ALA A 51 -0.76 2.68 -8.11
CA ALA A 51 -1.32 3.39 -6.94
C ALA A 51 -1.00 4.90 -6.98
N ILE A 52 0.23 5.28 -7.34
CA ILE A 52 0.63 6.69 -7.54
C ILE A 52 -0.22 7.33 -8.65
N MET A 53 -0.36 6.65 -9.80
CA MET A 53 -1.14 7.16 -10.91
C MET A 53 -2.61 7.37 -10.55
N GLU A 54 -3.22 6.46 -9.80
CA GLU A 54 -4.61 6.60 -9.35
C GLU A 54 -4.75 7.77 -8.37
N GLY A 55 -3.79 7.98 -7.46
CA GLY A 55 -3.77 9.15 -6.58
C GLY A 55 -3.71 10.47 -7.35
N ILE A 56 -2.82 10.56 -8.34
CA ILE A 56 -2.70 11.74 -9.22
C ILE A 56 -3.98 11.96 -10.03
N LYS A 57 -4.50 10.90 -10.68
CA LYS A 57 -5.68 10.95 -11.54
C LYS A 57 -6.92 11.39 -10.76
N THR A 58 -7.05 10.94 -9.52
CA THR A 58 -8.23 11.22 -8.69
C THR A 58 -8.09 12.46 -7.83
N ASN A 59 -6.89 13.02 -7.71
CA ASN A 59 -6.53 14.11 -6.81
C ASN A 59 -7.01 13.86 -5.36
N ARG A 60 -6.90 12.61 -4.92
CA ARG A 60 -7.36 12.13 -3.61
C ARG A 60 -6.23 11.41 -2.88
N GLN A 61 -6.23 11.50 -1.56
CA GLN A 61 -5.41 10.65 -0.69
C GLN A 61 -5.98 9.22 -0.70
N VAL A 62 -5.59 8.45 -1.72
CA VAL A 62 -6.03 7.06 -1.92
C VAL A 62 -5.00 6.04 -1.47
N CYS A 63 -3.82 6.45 -1.01
CA CYS A 63 -2.75 5.53 -0.63
C CYS A 63 -2.45 5.57 0.87
N ILE A 64 -2.30 4.39 1.45
CA ILE A 64 -1.85 4.19 2.83
C ILE A 64 -0.59 3.33 2.75
N ILE A 65 0.51 3.82 3.31
CA ILE A 65 1.78 3.12 3.38
C ILE A 65 1.93 2.57 4.78
N VAL A 66 2.13 1.25 4.88
CA VAL A 66 2.44 0.58 6.14
C VAL A 66 3.86 0.04 6.05
N TYR A 67 4.78 0.58 6.84
CA TYR A 67 6.11 0.00 6.99
C TYR A 67 6.03 -1.20 7.95
N LEU A 68 6.30 -2.39 7.41
CA LEU A 68 6.38 -3.62 8.20
C LEU A 68 7.74 -3.82 8.84
N GLU A 69 8.73 -3.01 8.53
CA GLU A 69 10.07 -3.03 9.12
C GLU A 69 10.78 -1.70 8.85
N ASP A 70 11.82 -1.43 9.63
CA ASP A 70 12.67 -0.27 9.38
C ASP A 70 13.44 -0.45 8.07
N ILE A 71 13.18 0.46 7.15
CA ILE A 71 13.79 0.47 5.83
C ILE A 71 14.55 1.78 5.67
N PRO A 72 15.89 1.72 5.57
CA PRO A 72 16.68 2.91 5.30
C PRO A 72 16.25 3.57 3.99
N LEU A 73 16.10 4.91 4.00
CA LEU A 73 15.65 5.71 2.85
C LEU A 73 16.42 5.42 1.55
N ARG A 74 17.72 5.09 1.66
CA ARG A 74 18.57 4.72 0.52
C ARG A 74 18.10 3.51 -0.28
N PHE A 75 17.27 2.65 0.32
CA PHE A 75 16.71 1.47 -0.33
C PHE A 75 15.33 1.74 -0.94
N LEU A 76 14.67 2.84 -0.58
CA LEU A 76 13.35 3.15 -1.11
C LEU A 76 13.48 3.53 -2.60
N PRO A 77 12.62 2.99 -3.48
CA PRO A 77 12.53 3.45 -4.86
C PRO A 77 12.20 4.95 -4.89
N LYS A 78 12.73 5.67 -5.88
CA LYS A 78 12.49 7.12 -6.02
C LYS A 78 11.00 7.44 -6.16
N GLU A 79 10.21 6.51 -6.67
CA GLU A 79 8.78 6.66 -6.87
C GLU A 79 8.01 6.70 -5.54
N ILE A 80 8.52 6.08 -4.46
CA ILE A 80 7.92 6.19 -3.12
C ILE A 80 7.89 7.64 -2.64
N SER A 81 8.86 8.48 -3.00
CA SER A 81 8.88 9.87 -2.52
C SER A 81 7.68 10.68 -3.04
N LYS A 82 7.18 10.36 -4.24
CA LYS A 82 5.96 10.96 -4.78
C LYS A 82 4.74 10.52 -3.99
N LEU A 83 4.69 9.24 -3.64
CA LEU A 83 3.62 8.67 -2.84
C LEU A 83 3.58 9.27 -1.43
N LEU A 84 4.75 9.48 -0.81
CA LEU A 84 4.87 10.02 0.55
C LEU A 84 4.31 11.44 0.72
N GLN A 85 4.19 12.22 -0.35
CA GLN A 85 3.65 13.58 -0.26
C GLN A 85 2.15 13.58 0.10
N ASP A 86 1.41 12.61 -0.43
CA ASP A 86 -0.05 12.57 -0.33
C ASP A 86 -0.56 11.33 0.42
N ALA A 87 0.31 10.41 0.85
CA ALA A 87 -0.08 9.18 1.53
C ALA A 87 -0.12 9.30 3.05
N ILE A 88 -0.99 8.50 3.66
CA ILE A 88 -0.96 8.24 5.10
C ILE A 88 0.15 7.23 5.35
N VAL A 89 1.08 7.54 6.25
CA VAL A 89 2.21 6.66 6.60
C VAL A 89 2.01 6.12 8.00
N LEU A 90 2.10 4.80 8.15
CA LEU A 90 1.99 4.09 9.42
C LEU A 90 3.17 3.12 9.58
N ASP A 91 3.73 3.06 10.78
CA ASP A 91 4.76 2.07 11.13
C ASP A 91 4.13 0.95 11.96
N PHE A 92 4.35 -0.30 11.57
CA PHE A 92 3.80 -1.44 12.31
C PHE A 92 4.65 -1.76 13.56
N PRO A 93 4.09 -1.65 14.78
CA PRO A 93 4.85 -1.85 16.01
C PRO A 93 4.98 -3.36 16.32
N LYS A 94 6.14 -3.95 16.00
CA LYS A 94 6.39 -5.39 16.22
C LYS A 94 6.49 -5.79 17.69
N GLU A 95 7.06 -4.92 18.52
CA GLU A 95 7.56 -5.30 19.85
C GLU A 95 6.53 -5.09 20.97
N ASN A 96 5.51 -4.24 20.74
CA ASN A 96 4.58 -3.82 21.79
C ASN A 96 3.12 -4.12 21.40
N PRO A 97 2.45 -5.10 22.05
CA PRO A 97 1.05 -5.41 21.80
C PRO A 97 0.07 -4.24 22.05
N CYS A 98 0.34 -3.39 23.06
CA CYS A 98 -0.50 -2.21 23.31
C CYS A 98 -0.40 -1.20 22.15
N SER A 99 0.79 -1.03 21.58
CA SER A 99 0.99 -0.19 20.40
C SER A 99 0.34 -0.76 19.15
N GLN A 100 0.21 -2.10 19.03
CA GLN A 100 -0.50 -2.72 17.90
C GLN A 100 -1.99 -2.36 17.90
N ASN A 101 -2.63 -2.30 19.07
CA ASN A 101 -4.04 -1.88 19.15
C ASN A 101 -4.24 -0.46 18.62
N VAL A 102 -3.33 0.46 18.95
CA VAL A 102 -3.33 1.83 18.42
C VAL A 102 -3.12 1.83 16.91
N PHE A 103 -2.13 1.06 16.42
CA PHE A 103 -1.88 0.91 14.98
C PHE A 103 -3.13 0.43 14.23
N TRP A 104 -3.80 -0.62 14.71
CA TRP A 104 -5.00 -1.16 14.07
C TRP A 104 -6.16 -0.16 14.09
N ALA A 105 -6.33 0.59 15.18
CA ALA A 105 -7.33 1.66 15.25
C ALA A 105 -7.03 2.78 14.24
N CYS A 106 -5.79 3.23 14.15
CA CYS A 106 -5.36 4.22 13.16
C CYS A 106 -5.58 3.73 11.73
N LEU A 107 -5.14 2.51 11.41
CA LEU A 107 -5.33 1.91 10.08
C LEU A 107 -6.81 1.81 9.72
N ALA A 108 -7.67 1.37 10.65
CA ALA A 108 -9.11 1.27 10.43
C ALA A 108 -9.75 2.64 10.18
N ASN A 109 -9.32 3.69 10.89
CA ASN A 109 -9.78 5.05 10.67
C ASN A 109 -9.36 5.56 9.28
N SER A 110 -8.08 5.40 8.92
CA SER A 110 -7.54 5.83 7.62
C SER A 110 -8.19 5.15 6.41
N ILE A 111 -8.71 3.92 6.57
CA ILE A 111 -9.46 3.21 5.52
C ILE A 111 -10.92 3.69 5.43
N SER A 112 -11.45 4.26 6.52
CA SER A 112 -12.85 4.68 6.64
C SER A 112 -13.10 6.14 6.23
N GLU A 113 -12.07 7.00 6.33
CA GLU A 113 -12.04 8.38 5.80
C GLU A 113 -12.09 8.43 4.26
#